data_AF-A0A956VAJ3-F1
#
_entry.id   AF-A0A956VAJ3-F1
#
_cell.length_a   1.000
_cell.length_b   1.000
_cell.length_c   1.000
_cell.angle_alpha   90.00
_cell.angle_beta   90.00
_cell.angle_gamma   90.00
#
_symmetry.space_group_name_H-M   'P 1'
#
loop_
_entity.id
_entity.type
_entity.pdbx_description
1 polymer ?
#
loop_
_entity_poly.entity_id
_entity_poly.type
_entity_poly.pdbx_seq_one_letter_code
_entity_poly.pdbx_strand_id
1 'polypeptide(L)'
;MQTKRIINSSSEVSNLTQTLQPFAQITTPEGASYRYLDPLDIKAKLYDDGGNELPANSSIYIAKRRSGEDFPMFIRKIPYAGYFDLTMAQQRDRRYEHETLHDLGAGYQEIYCPEDHTLEIYIEASVTVDRSQAETIFEILCIKQ
;
A
#
# COMPACT_ATOMS: atom_id res chain seq x y z
N MET A 1 -6.15 -43.66 22.40
CA MET A 1 -6.28 -42.81 21.20
C MET A 1 -6.95 -41.51 21.64
N GLN A 2 -6.19 -40.43 21.82
CA GLN A 2 -6.70 -39.15 22.33
C GLN A 2 -7.11 -38.25 21.17
N THR A 3 -8.39 -37.91 21.11
CA THR A 3 -8.92 -36.94 20.13
C THR A 3 -8.85 -35.54 20.76
N LYS A 4 -8.07 -34.64 20.16
CA LYS A 4 -7.99 -33.23 20.57
C LYS A 4 -9.13 -32.47 19.90
N ARG A 5 -10.10 -31.99 20.70
CA ARG A 5 -11.17 -31.10 20.23
C ARG A 5 -10.62 -29.67 20.22
N ILE A 6 -10.43 -29.09 19.05
CA ILE A 6 -10.12 -27.67 18.91
C ILE A 6 -11.45 -26.92 18.98
N ILE A 7 -11.63 -26.12 20.03
CA ILE A 7 -12.71 -25.14 20.12
C ILE A 7 -12.09 -23.82 19.65
N ASN A 8 -12.36 -23.43 18.41
CA ASN A 8 -11.98 -22.11 17.93
C ASN A 8 -12.82 -21.09 18.70
N SER A 9 -12.18 -20.32 19.56
CA SER A 9 -12.79 -19.19 20.25
C SER A 9 -13.15 -18.15 19.20
N SER A 10 -14.37 -17.62 19.22
CA SER A 10 -14.91 -16.70 18.20
C SER A 10 -14.03 -15.47 17.94
N SER A 11 -13.16 -15.11 18.87
CA SER A 11 -12.17 -14.03 18.74
C SER A 11 -11.03 -14.31 17.75
N GLU A 12 -10.72 -15.57 17.42
CA GLU A 12 -9.70 -15.90 16.41
C GLU A 12 -10.26 -15.86 14.98
N VAL A 13 -11.56 -16.14 14.83
CA VAL A 13 -12.24 -16.09 13.51
C VAL A 13 -12.52 -14.64 13.09
N SER A 14 -12.69 -13.72 14.04
CA SER A 14 -12.77 -12.28 13.78
C SER A 14 -11.50 -11.69 13.16
N ASN A 15 -10.33 -12.31 13.39
CA ASN A 15 -9.05 -11.84 12.85
C ASN A 15 -8.76 -12.39 11.45
N LEU A 16 -9.39 -13.49 11.04
CA LEU A 16 -9.25 -14.07 9.69
C LEU A 16 -10.23 -13.45 8.68
N THR A 17 -11.09 -12.54 9.14
CA THR A 17 -12.05 -11.81 8.31
C THR A 17 -11.73 -10.31 8.30
N GLN A 18 -10.46 -9.92 8.49
CA GLN A 18 -9.99 -8.74 7.76
C GLN A 18 -9.91 -9.17 6.30
N THR A 19 -11.00 -8.98 5.56
CA THR A 19 -10.87 -8.72 4.14
C THR A 19 -9.82 -7.63 4.03
N LEU A 20 -8.61 -7.96 3.56
CA LEU A 20 -7.61 -6.96 3.21
C LEU A 20 -8.33 -5.99 2.27
N GLN A 21 -8.72 -4.83 2.79
CA GLN A 21 -9.32 -3.77 2.01
C GLN A 21 -8.18 -2.85 1.63
N PRO A 22 -8.07 -2.47 0.35
CA PRO A 22 -7.06 -1.53 -0.06
C PRO A 22 -7.33 -0.17 0.62
N PHE A 23 -6.28 0.39 1.21
CA PHE A 23 -6.25 1.75 1.71
C PHE A 23 -6.59 2.76 0.60
N ALA A 24 -6.03 2.55 -0.60
CA ALA A 24 -6.32 3.35 -1.78
C ALA A 24 -6.41 2.48 -3.03
N GLN A 25 -7.25 2.92 -3.98
CA GLN A 25 -7.42 2.29 -5.28
C GLN A 25 -7.33 3.38 -6.35
N ILE A 26 -6.51 3.15 -7.38
CA ILE A 26 -6.35 4.04 -8.53
C ILE A 26 -6.74 3.24 -9.77
N THR A 27 -7.98 3.42 -10.22
CA THR A 27 -8.47 2.80 -11.45
C THR A 27 -8.05 3.64 -12.65
N THR A 28 -7.47 2.99 -13.66
CA THR A 28 -7.14 3.63 -14.93
C THR A 28 -8.43 3.97 -15.67
N PRO A 29 -8.64 5.25 -16.07
CA PRO A 29 -9.85 5.65 -16.76
C PRO A 29 -9.89 5.13 -18.20
N GLU A 30 -11.09 5.12 -18.78
CA GLU A 30 -11.33 4.80 -20.19
C GLU A 30 -10.45 5.62 -21.13
N GLY A 31 -9.88 4.96 -22.14
CA GLY A 31 -9.03 5.56 -23.16
C GLY A 31 -7.64 5.99 -22.68
N ALA A 32 -7.21 5.56 -21.49
CA ALA A 32 -5.90 5.90 -20.94
C ALA A 32 -5.10 4.67 -20.48
N SER A 33 -3.82 4.89 -20.20
CA SER A 33 -3.01 3.96 -19.42
C SER A 33 -2.18 4.70 -18.37
N TYR A 34 -1.94 4.03 -17.24
CA TYR A 34 -1.01 4.48 -16.21
C TYR A 34 0.22 3.59 -16.16
N ARG A 35 1.38 4.21 -16.07
CA ARG A 35 2.67 3.54 -15.91
C ARG A 35 3.35 4.04 -14.63
N TYR A 36 3.61 3.11 -13.72
CA TYR A 36 4.38 3.36 -12.50
C TYR A 36 5.77 2.77 -12.71
N LEU A 37 6.77 3.63 -12.90
CA LEU A 37 8.10 3.22 -13.30
C LEU A 37 8.90 2.61 -12.13
N ASP A 38 9.87 1.75 -12.46
CA ASP A 38 10.92 1.36 -11.52
C ASP A 38 12.08 2.38 -11.56
N PRO A 39 12.55 2.90 -10.41
CA PRO A 39 11.99 2.73 -9.06
C PRO A 39 10.69 3.53 -8.85
N LEU A 40 9.81 3.00 -7.99
CA LEU A 40 8.60 3.69 -7.55
C LEU A 40 8.96 4.86 -6.64
N ASP A 41 8.54 6.07 -7.02
CA ASP A 41 8.63 7.24 -6.16
C ASP A 41 7.36 7.41 -5.34
N ILE A 42 7.42 7.05 -4.05
CA ILE A 42 6.30 7.07 -3.11
C ILE A 42 6.62 8.02 -1.96
N LYS A 43 5.65 8.84 -1.59
CA LYS A 43 5.70 9.66 -0.37
C LYS A 43 4.50 9.34 0.49
N ALA A 44 4.72 9.17 1.78
CA ALA A 44 3.68 8.73 2.69
C ALA A 44 3.83 9.37 4.07
N LYS A 45 2.71 9.86 4.59
CA LYS A 45 2.50 10.14 6.00
C LYS A 45 1.10 9.67 6.35
N LEU A 46 1.00 8.66 7.19
CA LEU A 46 -0.24 7.95 7.44
C LEU A 46 -0.55 7.99 8.93
N TYR A 47 -1.79 8.33 9.28
CA TYR A 47 -2.20 8.50 10.68
C TYR A 47 -3.38 7.60 11.02
N ASP A 48 -3.49 7.24 12.29
CA ASP A 48 -4.67 6.59 12.86
C ASP A 48 -5.76 7.61 13.24
N ASP A 49 -6.89 7.11 13.73
CA ASP A 49 -8.03 7.94 14.17
C ASP A 49 -7.73 8.78 15.42
N GLY A 50 -6.70 8.40 16.19
CA GLY A 50 -6.16 9.15 17.31
C GLY A 50 -5.23 10.29 16.89
N GLY A 51 -4.96 10.45 15.60
CA GLY A 51 -4.00 11.43 15.08
C GLY A 51 -2.54 11.05 15.32
N ASN A 52 -2.25 9.78 15.64
CA ASN A 52 -0.89 9.29 15.76
C ASN A 52 -0.41 8.78 14.40
N GLU A 53 0.84 9.05 14.06
CA GLU A 53 1.44 8.45 12.88
C GLU A 53 1.51 6.92 13.05
N LEU A 54 1.32 6.19 11.95
CA LEU A 54 1.45 4.74 11.93
C LEU A 54 2.80 4.29 12.52
N PRO A 55 2.83 3.16 13.25
CA PRO A 55 4.08 2.60 13.78
C PRO A 55 5.13 2.38 12.68
N ALA A 56 6.40 2.67 12.98
CA ALA A 56 7.51 2.50 12.03
C ALA A 56 7.68 1.07 11.50
N ASN A 57 7.22 0.05 12.23
CA ASN A 57 7.24 -1.35 11.80
C ASN A 57 6.10 -1.73 10.83
N SER A 58 5.27 -0.76 10.43
CA SER A 58 4.21 -0.95 9.43
C SER A 58 4.80 -1.19 8.04
N SER A 59 3.97 -1.62 7.10
CA SER A 59 4.36 -1.85 5.71
C SER A 59 3.28 -1.43 4.72
N ILE A 60 3.73 -0.89 3.59
CA ILE A 60 2.89 -0.55 2.44
C ILE A 60 3.05 -1.67 1.41
N TYR A 61 1.94 -2.16 0.89
CA TYR A 61 1.93 -3.11 -0.22
C TYR A 61 1.36 -2.46 -1.46
N ILE A 62 2.06 -2.65 -2.57
CA ILE A 62 1.64 -2.25 -3.90
C ILE A 62 1.15 -3.49 -4.63
N ALA A 63 -0.08 -3.45 -5.10
CA ALA A 63 -0.70 -4.52 -5.85
C ALA A 63 -1.38 -3.98 -7.11
N LYS A 64 -1.57 -4.86 -8.09
CA LYS A 64 -2.30 -4.56 -9.33
C LYS A 64 -3.44 -5.56 -9.47
N ARG A 65 -4.65 -5.07 -9.70
CA ARG A 65 -5.80 -5.90 -10.10
C ARG A 65 -6.11 -5.64 -11.57
N ARG A 66 -6.19 -6.70 -12.37
CA ARG A 66 -6.63 -6.57 -13.76
C ARG A 66 -8.15 -6.45 -13.82
N SER A 67 -8.66 -5.84 -14.88
CA SER A 67 -10.11 -5.78 -15.09
C SER A 67 -10.69 -7.20 -15.15
N GLY A 68 -11.79 -7.43 -14.42
CA GLY A 68 -12.45 -8.73 -14.32
C GLY A 68 -11.79 -9.77 -13.39
N GLU A 69 -10.66 -9.46 -12.75
CA GLU A 69 -10.07 -10.33 -11.73
C GLU A 69 -10.65 -10.03 -10.33
N ASP A 70 -10.94 -11.09 -9.57
CA ASP A 70 -11.46 -11.00 -8.20
C ASP A 70 -10.39 -10.61 -7.17
N PHE A 71 -9.12 -10.91 -7.47
CA PHE A 71 -8.01 -10.72 -6.54
C PHE A 71 -6.85 -9.96 -7.20
N PRO A 72 -6.17 -9.08 -6.46
CA PRO A 72 -5.00 -8.40 -6.97
C PRO A 72 -3.76 -9.30 -6.96
N MET A 73 -2.79 -8.97 -7.81
CA MET A 73 -1.43 -9.47 -7.75
C MET A 73 -0.57 -8.51 -6.94
N PHE A 74 -0.04 -8.97 -5.80
CA PHE A 74 0.91 -8.21 -4.99
C PHE A 74 2.27 -8.14 -5.70
N ILE A 75 2.82 -6.93 -5.80
CA ILE A 75 4.05 -6.66 -6.55
C ILE A 75 5.18 -6.34 -5.57
N ARG A 76 4.94 -5.42 -4.64
CA ARG A 76 5.99 -4.95 -3.72
C ARG A 76 5.48 -4.75 -2.31
N LYS A 77 6.31 -5.13 -1.33
CA LYS A 77 6.21 -4.72 0.07
C LYS A 77 7.29 -3.68 0.37
N ILE A 78 6.88 -2.57 0.99
CA ILE A 78 7.73 -1.42 1.30
C ILE A 78 7.66 -1.18 2.81
N PRO A 79 8.79 -1.20 3.54
CA PRO A 79 8.82 -0.86 4.96
C PRO A 79 8.40 0.60 5.18
N TYR A 80 7.56 0.87 6.18
CA TYR A 80 7.11 2.24 6.48
C TYR A 80 8.16 3.08 7.23
N ALA A 81 9.16 2.43 7.84
CA ALA A 81 10.15 3.05 8.72
C ALA A 81 10.86 4.28 8.10
N GLY A 82 11.25 4.23 6.82
CA GLY A 82 11.90 5.35 6.15
C GLY A 82 11.03 6.61 6.05
N TYR A 83 9.71 6.44 5.94
CA TYR A 83 8.77 7.56 5.94
C TYR A 83 8.48 8.10 7.34
N PHE A 84 8.48 7.23 8.35
CA PHE A 84 8.23 7.61 9.74
C PHE A 84 9.23 8.68 10.21
N ASP A 85 10.50 8.49 9.89
CA ASP A 85 11.58 9.39 10.31
C ASP A 85 11.66 10.72 9.53
N LEU A 86 10.93 10.84 8.41
CA LEU A 86 11.02 11.99 7.51
C LEU A 86 9.71 12.77 7.45
N THR A 87 9.78 14.09 7.58
CA THR A 87 8.63 14.98 7.27
C THR A 87 8.27 14.94 5.77
N MET A 88 7.04 15.30 5.41
CA MET A 88 6.63 15.41 3.99
C MET A 88 7.53 16.36 3.17
N ALA A 89 8.05 17.42 3.79
CA ALA A 89 8.98 18.34 3.13
C ALA A 89 10.31 17.66 2.82
N GLN A 90 10.83 16.82 3.73
CA GLN A 90 12.04 16.04 3.50
C GLN A 90 11.82 14.95 2.45
N GLN A 91 10.69 14.24 2.48
CA GLN A 91 10.37 13.21 1.48
C GLN A 91 10.25 13.78 0.04
N ARG A 92 9.94 15.07 -0.10
CA ARG A 92 9.92 15.77 -1.40
C ARG A 92 11.26 16.39 -1.78
N ASP A 93 12.22 16.42 -0.88
CA ASP A 93 13.55 16.96 -1.11
C ASP A 93 14.45 15.86 -1.71
N ARG A 94 15.11 16.19 -2.82
CA ARG A 94 15.99 15.28 -3.56
C ARG A 94 17.10 14.66 -2.70
N ARG A 95 17.49 15.30 -1.60
CA ARG A 95 18.50 14.77 -0.66
C ARG A 95 18.05 13.46 0.02
N TYR A 96 16.75 13.25 0.16
CA TYR A 96 16.16 12.07 0.82
C TYR A 96 15.52 11.10 -0.18
N GLU A 97 15.73 11.30 -1.48
CA GLU A 97 15.11 10.50 -2.55
C GLU A 97 15.38 8.99 -2.40
N HIS A 98 16.52 8.59 -1.83
CA HIS A 98 16.85 7.19 -1.56
C HIS A 98 15.94 6.51 -0.52
N GLU A 99 15.27 7.28 0.34
CA GLU A 99 14.32 6.76 1.33
C GLU A 99 12.90 6.61 0.75
N THR A 100 12.60 7.30 -0.36
CA THR A 100 11.27 7.35 -1.00
C THR A 100 11.19 6.59 -2.33
N LEU A 101 12.34 6.23 -2.91
CA LEU A 101 12.44 5.40 -4.10
C LEU A 101 12.51 3.91 -3.75
N HIS A 102 11.62 3.11 -4.34
CA HIS A 102 11.55 1.67 -4.09
C HIS A 102 11.62 0.87 -5.38
N ASP A 103 12.55 -0.07 -5.44
CA ASP A 103 12.62 -1.02 -6.53
C ASP A 103 11.35 -1.90 -6.56
N LEU A 104 10.81 -2.15 -7.74
CA LEU A 104 9.74 -3.13 -7.93
C LEU A 104 10.22 -4.55 -7.65
N GLY A 105 11.52 -4.80 -7.82
CA GLY A 105 12.12 -6.14 -7.70
C GLY A 105 11.71 -7.07 -8.84
N ALA A 106 12.13 -8.34 -8.75
CA ALA A 106 11.73 -9.44 -9.66
C ALA A 106 11.86 -9.17 -11.18
N GLY A 107 12.68 -8.21 -11.58
CA GLY A 107 12.89 -7.84 -12.98
C GLY A 107 11.77 -6.98 -13.60
N TYR A 108 10.84 -6.46 -12.79
CA TYR A 108 9.85 -5.49 -13.26
C TYR A 108 10.54 -4.17 -13.61
N GLN A 109 10.23 -3.62 -14.78
CA GLN A 109 10.65 -2.27 -15.17
C GLN A 109 9.56 -1.23 -14.88
N GLU A 110 8.31 -1.69 -14.75
CA GLU A 110 7.16 -0.85 -14.44
C GLU A 110 5.96 -1.70 -14.00
N ILE A 111 4.99 -1.03 -13.39
CA ILE A 111 3.61 -1.50 -13.28
C ILE A 111 2.81 -0.80 -14.38
N TYR A 112 2.48 -1.54 -15.44
CA TYR A 112 1.60 -1.05 -16.50
C TYR A 112 0.14 -1.34 -16.17
N CYS A 113 -0.70 -0.31 -16.06
CA CYS A 113 -2.14 -0.40 -15.83
C CYS A 113 -2.89 0.19 -17.04
N PRO A 114 -3.28 -0.63 -18.04
CA PRO A 114 -4.19 -0.19 -19.09
C PRO A 114 -5.58 0.13 -18.53
N GLU A 115 -6.46 0.65 -19.37
CA GLU A 115 -7.87 0.92 -19.07
C GLU A 115 -8.51 -0.17 -18.19
N ASP A 116 -9.30 0.28 -17.20
CA ASP A 116 -10.02 -0.52 -16.20
C ASP A 116 -9.15 -1.37 -15.25
N HIS A 117 -7.82 -1.36 -15.41
CA HIS A 117 -6.95 -1.95 -14.40
C HIS A 117 -6.85 -1.01 -13.19
N THR A 118 -6.62 -1.58 -12.02
CA THR A 118 -6.54 -0.83 -10.77
C THR A 118 -5.19 -1.08 -10.09
N LEU A 119 -4.48 0.01 -9.74
CA LEU A 119 -3.41 -0.05 -8.75
C LEU A 119 -4.04 0.02 -7.36
N GLU A 120 -3.68 -0.91 -6.49
CA GLU A 120 -4.20 -1.01 -5.14
C GLU A 120 -3.07 -0.89 -4.12
N ILE A 121 -3.34 -0.10 -3.08
CA ILE A 121 -2.41 0.17 -1.99
C ILE A 121 -3.01 -0.45 -0.73
N TYR A 122 -2.26 -1.33 -0.08
CA TYR A 122 -2.65 -1.93 1.19
C TYR A 122 -1.66 -1.53 2.29
N ILE A 123 -2.16 -1.41 3.52
CA ILE A 123 -1.36 -1.05 4.67
C ILE A 123 -1.46 -2.17 5.70
N GLU A 124 -0.31 -2.72 6.09
CA GLU A 124 -0.17 -3.66 7.19
C GLU A 124 0.41 -2.91 8.39
N ALA A 125 -0.40 -2.75 9.44
CA ALA A 125 -0.04 -2.05 10.67
C ALA A 125 -0.80 -2.63 11.86
N SER A 126 -0.35 -2.36 13.08
CA SER A 126 -1.08 -2.75 14.30
C SER A 126 -2.30 -1.86 14.59
N VAL A 127 -2.45 -0.77 13.86
CA VAL A 127 -3.58 0.18 13.92
C VAL A 127 -4.14 0.41 12.51
N THR A 128 -5.37 0.90 12.43
CA THR A 128 -6.01 1.18 11.14
C THR A 128 -5.70 2.61 10.69
N VAL A 129 -5.44 2.81 9.40
CA VAL A 129 -5.22 4.15 8.84
C VAL A 129 -6.54 4.90 8.75
N ASP A 130 -6.57 6.13 9.27
CA ASP A 130 -7.66 7.06 9.10
C ASP A 130 -7.37 8.02 7.93
N ARG A 131 -8.15 7.83 6.87
CA ARG A 131 -8.09 8.64 5.64
C ARG A 131 -8.69 10.04 5.80
N SER A 132 -9.43 10.28 6.87
CA SER A 132 -10.04 11.58 7.14
C SER A 132 -9.11 12.54 7.87
N GLN A 133 -7.99 12.04 8.42
CA GLN A 133 -6.94 12.89 8.99
C GLN A 133 -6.33 13.77 7.90
N ALA A 134 -6.31 15.08 8.13
CA ALA A 134 -5.80 16.04 7.15
C ALA A 134 -4.31 15.86 6.82
N GLU A 135 -3.56 15.25 7.76
CA GLU A 135 -2.14 14.97 7.61
C GLU A 135 -1.88 13.63 6.89
N THR A 136 -2.91 12.78 6.71
CA THR A 136 -2.79 11.54 5.94
C THR A 136 -2.58 11.85 4.47
N ILE A 137 -1.36 11.62 3.99
CA ILE A 137 -0.91 11.85 2.62
C ILE A 137 -0.31 10.56 2.08
N PHE A 138 -0.71 10.18 0.88
CA PHE A 138 -0.06 9.14 0.08
C PHE A 138 0.06 9.64 -1.36
N GLU A 139 1.29 9.72 -1.85
CA GLU A 139 1.61 10.14 -3.22
C GLU A 139 2.39 9.04 -3.89
N ILE A 140 2.04 8.74 -5.14
CA ILE A 140 2.78 7.85 -6.00
C ILE A 140 2.87 8.48 -7.39
N LEU A 141 4.08 8.56 -7.93
CA LEU A 141 4.30 9.12 -9.26
C LEU A 141 3.86 8.13 -10.34
N CYS A 142 3.16 8.61 -11.37
CA CYS A 142 2.83 7.83 -12.55
C CYS A 142 2.86 8.67 -13.83
N ILE A 143 3.02 7.99 -14.96
CA ILE A 143 2.87 8.57 -16.30
C ILE A 143 1.50 8.16 -16.84
N LYS A 144 0.69 9.14 -17.21
CA LYS A 144 -0.55 8.94 -17.97
C LYS A 144 -0.26 9.01 -19.47
N GLN A 145 -0.70 8.00 -20.21
CA GLN A 145 -0.67 7.98 -21.68
C GLN A 145 -2.08 7.85 -22.24
#